data_AF-A0A1M7Q532-F1
#
_entry.id   AF-A0A1M7Q532-F1
#
_cell.length_a   1.000
_cell.length_b   1.000
_cell.length_c   1.000
_cell.angle_alpha   90.00
_cell.angle_beta   90.00
_cell.angle_gamma   90.00
#
_symmetry.space_group_name_H-M   'P 1'
#
loop_
_entity.id
_entity.type
_entity.pdbx_description
1 polymer ?
#
loop_
_entity_poly.entity_id
_entity_poly.type
_entity_poly.pdbx_seq_one_letter_code
_entity_poly.pdbx_strand_id
1 'polypeptide(L)'
;MGVNTRRRTRIVLGVLIVVAVAALADGMHLWRLHRWNAAIAADPPVAVGNPPPAELQFALAHAQAASGATDEALKRYRALQGDTPLGQAARYNSANLLMRQAIEVRGGAQPGLAIPLLELAKEGYREVLRNDPGQWDARYNLERAQRLLPDPDESLAAPADGRRDAERAVTTMRGYSPGLP
;
A
#
# COMPACT_ATOMS: atom_id res chain seq x y z
N MET A 1 33.56 6.04 -56.55
CA MET A 1 33.25 4.64 -56.15
C MET A 1 31.73 4.45 -56.09
N GLY A 2 31.12 3.98 -57.19
CA GLY A 2 29.68 3.78 -57.27
C GLY A 2 29.25 2.55 -56.47
N VAL A 3 28.48 2.73 -55.40
CA VAL A 3 27.91 1.60 -54.66
C VAL A 3 26.95 0.87 -55.61
N ASN A 4 27.24 -0.41 -55.86
CA ASN A 4 26.48 -1.30 -56.71
C ASN A 4 24.97 -1.24 -56.36
N THR A 5 24.10 -0.95 -57.33
CA THR A 5 22.67 -0.62 -57.13
C THR A 5 21.96 -1.69 -56.28
N ARG A 6 22.32 -2.96 -56.47
CA ARG A 6 21.81 -4.10 -55.68
C ARG A 6 22.17 -4.00 -54.18
N ARG A 7 23.36 -3.51 -53.85
CA ARG A 7 23.80 -3.31 -52.46
C ARG A 7 23.03 -2.15 -51.82
N ARG A 8 22.79 -1.06 -52.55
CA ARG A 8 21.93 0.05 -52.08
C ARG A 8 20.51 -0.42 -51.79
N THR A 9 19.89 -1.17 -52.71
CA THR A 9 18.53 -1.70 -52.51
C THR A 9 18.44 -2.61 -51.29
N ARG A 10 19.40 -3.51 -51.09
CA ARG A 10 19.44 -4.37 -49.90
C ARG A 10 19.58 -3.58 -48.59
N ILE A 11 20.40 -2.53 -48.58
CA ILE A 11 20.53 -1.65 -47.41
C ILE A 11 19.22 -0.93 -47.14
N VAL A 12 18.58 -0.35 -48.17
CA VAL A 12 17.29 0.33 -48.02
C VAL A 12 16.21 -0.63 -47.51
N LEU A 13 16.12 -1.83 -48.08
CA LEU A 13 15.19 -2.87 -47.60
C LEU A 13 15.48 -3.28 -46.16
N GLY A 14 16.75 -3.44 -45.79
CA GLY A 14 17.14 -3.74 -44.42
C GLY A 14 16.71 -2.64 -43.44
N VAL A 15 16.94 -1.37 -43.80
CA VAL A 15 16.50 -0.22 -43.00
C VAL A 15 14.98 -0.18 -42.88
N LEU A 16 14.24 -0.40 -43.98
CA LEU A 16 12.78 -0.42 -43.96
C LEU A 16 12.23 -1.54 -43.07
N ILE A 17 12.83 -2.72 -43.09
CA ILE A 17 12.45 -3.83 -42.20
C ILE A 17 12.68 -3.44 -40.73
N VAL A 18 13.83 -2.85 -40.40
CA VAL A 18 14.13 -2.40 -39.04
C VAL A 18 13.12 -1.35 -38.58
N VAL A 19 12.79 -0.37 -39.42
CA VAL A 19 11.77 0.66 -39.11
C VAL A 19 10.39 0.02 -38.93
N ALA A 20 10.01 -0.92 -39.79
CA ALA A 20 8.73 -1.62 -39.68
C ALA A 20 8.62 -2.43 -38.37
N VAL A 21 9.69 -3.13 -37.97
CA VAL A 21 9.75 -3.86 -36.71
C VAL A 21 9.68 -2.90 -35.52
N ALA A 22 10.40 -1.77 -35.57
CA ALA A 22 10.35 -0.76 -34.52
C ALA A 22 8.95 -0.15 -34.37
N ALA A 23 8.29 0.19 -35.49
CA ALA A 23 6.93 0.71 -35.49
C ALA A 23 5.92 -0.30 -34.94
N LEU A 24 6.07 -1.59 -35.27
CA LEU A 24 5.24 -2.66 -34.73
C LEU A 24 5.44 -2.82 -33.21
N ALA A 25 6.70 -2.80 -32.76
CA ALA A 25 7.03 -2.87 -31.33
C ALA A 25 6.43 -1.70 -30.54
N ASP A 26 6.53 -0.49 -31.08
CA ASP A 26 5.96 0.71 -30.46
C ASP A 26 4.43 0.69 -30.47
N GLY A 27 3.81 0.27 -31.57
CA GLY A 27 2.35 0.07 -31.64
C GLY A 27 1.84 -0.94 -30.61
N MET A 28 2.53 -2.06 -30.43
CA MET A 28 2.20 -3.03 -29.38
C MET A 28 2.42 -2.49 -27.97
N HIS A 29 3.43 -1.63 -27.77
CA HIS A 29 3.67 -0.97 -26.49
C HIS A 29 2.56 0.03 -26.14
N LEU A 30 2.20 0.91 -27.08
CA LEU A 30 1.10 1.86 -26.94
C LEU A 30 -0.25 1.17 -26.69
N TRP A 31 -0.53 0.08 -27.42
CA TRP A 31 -1.76 -0.70 -27.19
C TRP A 31 -1.82 -1.29 -25.79
N ARG A 32 -0.70 -1.83 -25.28
CA ARG A 32 -0.60 -2.33 -23.90
C ARG A 32 -0.84 -1.22 -22.90
N LEU A 33 -0.20 -0.07 -23.06
CA LEU A 33 -0.41 1.10 -22.21
C LEU A 33 -1.87 1.56 -22.21
N HIS A 34 -2.51 1.59 -23.38
CA HIS A 34 -3.91 1.98 -23.49
C HIS A 34 -4.84 1.00 -22.74
N ARG A 35 -4.58 -0.31 -22.79
CA ARG A 35 -5.35 -1.30 -22.01
C ARG A 35 -5.17 -1.12 -20.51
N TRP A 36 -3.95 -0.84 -20.04
CA TRP A 36 -3.69 -0.56 -18.64
C TRP A 36 -4.39 0.71 -18.17
N ASN A 37 -4.31 1.79 -18.95
CA ASN A 37 -5.00 3.04 -18.65
C ASN A 37 -6.51 2.84 -18.61
N ALA A 38 -7.08 2.07 -19.54
CA ALA A 38 -8.51 1.74 -19.54
C ALA A 38 -8.90 0.92 -18.29
N ALA A 39 -8.06 -0.04 -17.87
CA ALA A 39 -8.31 -0.84 -16.67
C ALA A 39 -8.23 0.00 -15.38
N ILE A 40 -7.29 0.96 -15.31
CA ILE A 40 -7.18 1.91 -14.20
C ILE A 40 -8.40 2.84 -14.19
N ALA A 41 -8.80 3.38 -15.34
CA ALA A 41 -9.95 4.26 -15.46
C ALA A 41 -11.29 3.57 -15.12
N ALA A 42 -11.38 2.25 -15.30
CA ALA A 42 -12.54 1.47 -14.91
C ALA A 42 -12.69 1.31 -13.38
N ASP A 43 -11.62 1.55 -12.60
CA ASP A 43 -11.55 1.45 -11.13
C ASP A 43 -12.31 0.24 -10.53
N PRO A 44 -12.01 -1.00 -10.97
CA PRO A 44 -12.77 -2.17 -10.55
C PRO A 44 -12.70 -2.36 -9.02
N PRO A 45 -13.82 -2.68 -8.36
CA PRO A 45 -13.83 -2.88 -6.91
C PRO A 45 -12.97 -4.08 -6.51
N VAL A 46 -12.51 -4.09 -5.25
CA VAL A 46 -11.90 -5.29 -4.65
C VAL A 46 -13.01 -6.31 -4.40
N ALA A 47 -13.25 -7.20 -5.36
CA ALA A 47 -14.30 -8.21 -5.30
C ALA A 47 -13.77 -9.56 -4.80
N VAL A 48 -14.53 -10.19 -3.89
CA VAL A 48 -14.23 -11.55 -3.41
C VAL A 48 -14.61 -12.55 -4.50
N GLY A 49 -13.62 -13.25 -5.06
CA GLY A 49 -13.82 -14.35 -6.02
C GLY A 49 -13.18 -14.16 -7.40
N ASN A 50 -12.99 -12.91 -7.86
CA ASN A 50 -12.20 -12.62 -9.05
C ASN A 50 -11.49 -11.26 -8.90
N PRO A 51 -10.53 -11.16 -7.97
CA PRO A 51 -9.81 -9.91 -7.75
C PRO A 51 -9.01 -9.54 -9.00
N PRO A 52 -8.89 -8.24 -9.33
CA PRO A 52 -7.99 -7.81 -10.39
C PRO A 52 -6.54 -8.23 -10.08
N PRO A 53 -5.66 -8.31 -11.10
CA PRO A 53 -4.24 -8.60 -10.89
C PRO A 53 -3.63 -7.73 -9.79
N ALA A 54 -2.70 -8.29 -9.01
CA ALA A 54 -2.13 -7.62 -7.85
C ALA A 54 -1.44 -6.30 -8.23
N GLU A 55 -0.77 -6.27 -9.38
CA GLU A 55 -0.12 -5.09 -9.95
C GLU A 55 -1.15 -4.01 -10.34
N LEU A 56 -2.31 -4.41 -10.87
CA LEU A 56 -3.39 -3.48 -11.18
C LEU A 56 -3.96 -2.87 -9.90
N GLN A 57 -4.21 -3.70 -8.88
CA GLN A 57 -4.68 -3.23 -7.58
C GLN A 57 -3.69 -2.27 -6.93
N PHE A 58 -2.39 -2.56 -7.03
CA PHE A 58 -1.33 -1.71 -6.50
C PHE A 58 -1.28 -0.37 -7.23
N ALA A 59 -1.36 -0.38 -8.57
CA ALA A 59 -1.39 0.82 -9.38
C ALA A 59 -2.64 1.68 -9.09
N LEU A 60 -3.80 1.05 -8.93
CA LEU A 60 -5.04 1.72 -8.52
C LEU A 60 -4.90 2.34 -7.12
N ALA A 61 -4.38 1.59 -6.15
CA ALA A 61 -4.13 2.11 -4.81
C ALA A 61 -3.19 3.32 -4.83
N HIS A 62 -2.15 3.27 -5.67
CA HIS A 62 -1.22 4.38 -5.85
C HIS A 62 -1.88 5.61 -6.50
N ALA A 63 -2.72 5.41 -7.53
CA ALA A 63 -3.46 6.49 -8.17
C ALA A 63 -4.49 7.13 -7.20
N GLN A 64 -5.20 6.31 -6.43
CA GLN A 64 -6.14 6.76 -5.41
C GLN A 64 -5.43 7.52 -4.28
N ALA A 65 -4.26 7.05 -3.86
CA ALA A 65 -3.40 7.75 -2.90
C ALA A 65 -2.98 9.14 -3.42
N ALA A 66 -2.63 9.24 -4.69
CA ALA A 66 -2.22 10.50 -5.32
C ALA A 66 -3.39 11.48 -5.52
N SER A 67 -4.62 11.00 -5.67
CA SER A 67 -5.82 11.84 -5.79
C SER A 67 -6.45 12.25 -4.45
N GLY A 68 -5.92 11.76 -3.33
CA GLY A 68 -6.43 12.02 -1.98
C GLY A 68 -7.55 11.07 -1.53
N ALA A 69 -7.88 10.04 -2.31
CA ALA A 69 -8.81 8.97 -1.93
C ALA A 69 -8.15 7.97 -0.96
N THR A 70 -7.74 8.47 0.22
CA THR A 70 -6.90 7.75 1.20
C THR A 70 -7.53 6.44 1.67
N ASP A 71 -8.83 6.43 1.98
CA ASP A 71 -9.50 5.23 2.52
C ASP A 71 -9.57 4.10 1.50
N GLU A 72 -9.89 4.42 0.24
CA GLU A 72 -9.92 3.45 -0.86
C GLU A 72 -8.52 2.91 -1.17
N ALA A 73 -7.51 3.80 -1.19
CA ALA A 73 -6.12 3.41 -1.35
C ALA A 73 -5.67 2.44 -0.25
N LEU A 74 -5.97 2.74 1.02
CA LEU A 74 -5.65 1.87 2.15
C LEU A 74 -6.35 0.53 2.06
N LYS A 75 -7.62 0.49 1.65
CA LYS A 75 -8.38 -0.76 1.45
C LYS A 75 -7.70 -1.65 0.40
N ARG A 76 -7.31 -1.08 -0.74
CA ARG A 76 -6.62 -1.82 -1.81
C ARG A 76 -5.23 -2.29 -1.37
N TYR A 77 -4.43 -1.41 -0.76
CA TYR A 77 -3.11 -1.82 -0.29
C TYR A 77 -3.18 -2.92 0.77
N ARG A 78 -4.11 -2.85 1.73
CA ARG A 78 -4.31 -3.89 2.75
C ARG A 78 -4.62 -5.24 2.14
N ALA A 79 -5.41 -5.29 1.06
CA ALA A 79 -5.72 -6.54 0.36
C ALA A 79 -4.49 -7.18 -0.31
N LEU A 80 -3.43 -6.42 -0.55
CA LEU A 80 -2.19 -6.87 -1.18
C LEU A 80 -1.08 -7.20 -0.18
N GLN A 81 -1.23 -6.83 1.10
CA GLN A 81 -0.17 -7.03 2.09
C GLN A 81 0.15 -8.52 2.28
N GLY A 82 1.44 -8.80 2.44
CA GLY A 82 2.00 -10.14 2.57
C GLY A 82 3.51 -10.10 2.37
N ASP A 83 4.17 -11.26 2.40
CA ASP A 83 5.64 -11.36 2.40
C ASP A 83 6.27 -11.24 1.01
N THR A 84 5.45 -11.08 -0.04
CA THR A 84 5.95 -10.87 -1.40
C THR A 84 6.54 -9.47 -1.56
N PRO A 85 7.45 -9.22 -2.53
CA PRO A 85 7.98 -7.88 -2.77
C PRO A 85 6.88 -6.81 -2.99
N LEU A 86 5.81 -7.18 -3.72
CA LEU A 86 4.66 -6.29 -3.94
C LEU A 86 3.86 -6.09 -2.65
N GLY A 87 3.69 -7.12 -1.82
CA GLY A 87 3.00 -7.03 -0.54
C GLY A 87 3.76 -6.17 0.48
N GLN A 88 5.08 -6.27 0.52
CA GLN A 88 5.94 -5.40 1.29
C GLN A 88 5.86 -3.94 0.81
N ALA A 89 5.85 -3.72 -0.51
CA ALA A 89 5.64 -2.39 -1.08
C ALA A 89 4.25 -1.84 -0.74
N ALA A 90 3.20 -2.67 -0.74
CA ALA A 90 1.85 -2.26 -0.36
C ALA A 90 1.78 -1.87 1.12
N ARG A 91 2.46 -2.62 2.00
CA ARG A 91 2.57 -2.29 3.42
C ARG A 91 3.31 -0.98 3.65
N TYR A 92 4.45 -0.77 3.00
CA TYR A 92 5.20 0.48 3.06
C TYR A 92 4.36 1.69 2.59
N ASN A 93 3.65 1.56 1.46
CA ASN A 93 2.78 2.62 0.95
C ASN A 93 1.56 2.88 1.86
N SER A 94 1.02 1.84 2.50
CA SER A 94 -0.02 2.01 3.54
C SER A 94 0.48 2.83 4.71
N ALA A 95 1.68 2.51 5.22
CA ALA A 95 2.29 3.23 6.33
C ALA A 95 2.57 4.70 5.97
N ASN A 96 3.05 4.96 4.75
CA ASN A 96 3.23 6.32 4.23
C ASN A 96 1.92 7.11 4.17
N LEU A 97 0.81 6.47 3.77
CA LEU A 97 -0.51 7.11 3.76
C LEU A 97 -0.99 7.46 5.16
N LEU A 98 -0.89 6.52 6.10
CA LEU A 98 -1.27 6.73 7.49
C LEU A 98 -0.46 7.85 8.14
N MET A 99 0.85 7.90 7.87
CA MET A 99 1.73 8.97 8.35
C MET A 99 1.31 10.35 7.81
N ARG A 100 1.02 10.46 6.51
CA ARG A 100 0.53 11.72 5.90
C ARG A 100 -0.82 12.14 6.49
N GLN A 101 -1.75 11.20 6.61
CA GLN A 101 -3.07 11.46 7.19
C GLN A 101 -2.94 11.91 8.65
N ALA A 102 -2.04 11.31 9.42
CA ALA A 102 -1.79 11.72 10.80
C ALA A 102 -1.29 13.16 10.90
N ILE A 103 -0.36 13.57 10.02
CA ILE A 103 0.15 14.94 9.97
C ILE A 103 -0.97 15.93 9.63
N GLU A 104 -1.84 15.57 8.69
CA GLU A 104 -2.98 16.39 8.28
C GLU A 104 -3.99 16.57 9.44
N VAL A 105 -4.46 15.48 10.05
CA VAL A 105 -5.48 15.56 11.11
C VAL A 105 -4.94 16.19 12.39
N ARG A 106 -3.63 16.05 12.67
CA ARG A 106 -2.96 16.68 13.82
C ARG A 106 -3.08 18.20 13.83
N GLY A 107 -3.03 18.83 12.65
CA GLY A 107 -3.20 20.28 12.49
C GLY A 107 -4.64 20.71 12.18
N GLY A 108 -5.57 19.75 12.07
CA GLY A 108 -6.92 19.96 11.57
C GLY A 108 -8.01 19.84 12.63
N ALA A 109 -9.22 19.51 12.18
CA ALA A 109 -10.42 19.44 13.01
C ALA A 109 -10.45 18.24 13.98
N GLN A 110 -9.62 17.21 13.76
CA GLN A 110 -9.65 15.97 14.53
C GLN A 110 -8.23 15.56 15.01
N PRO A 111 -7.55 16.39 15.82
CA PRO A 111 -6.17 16.14 16.23
C PRO A 111 -6.01 14.83 17.04
N GLY A 112 -7.06 14.38 17.72
CA GLY A 112 -7.05 13.11 18.47
C GLY A 112 -6.85 11.87 17.62
N LEU A 113 -7.12 11.93 16.30
CA LEU A 113 -6.89 10.80 15.39
C LEU A 113 -5.41 10.66 14.99
N ALA A 114 -4.57 11.67 15.23
CA ALA A 114 -3.18 11.62 14.80
C ALA A 114 -2.38 10.52 15.51
N ILE A 115 -2.63 10.30 16.80
CA ILE A 115 -1.92 9.29 17.60
C ILE A 115 -2.14 7.88 17.04
N PRO A 116 -3.38 7.35 16.90
CA PRO A 116 -3.57 6.00 16.40
C PRO A 116 -3.07 5.83 14.96
N LEU A 117 -3.16 6.86 14.11
CA LEU A 117 -2.62 6.81 12.75
C LEU A 117 -1.08 6.71 12.74
N LEU A 118 -0.40 7.46 13.61
CA LEU A 118 1.05 7.37 13.77
C LEU A 118 1.48 5.99 14.29
N GLU A 119 0.77 5.43 15.27
CA GLU A 119 1.08 4.08 15.77
C GLU A 119 0.93 3.02 14.67
N LEU A 120 -0.15 3.07 13.88
CA LEU A 120 -0.33 2.14 12.76
C LEU A 120 0.74 2.33 11.67
N ALA A 121 1.16 3.57 11.40
CA ALA A 121 2.26 3.84 10.47
C ALA A 121 3.58 3.25 10.99
N LYS A 122 3.92 3.47 12.27
CA LYS A 122 5.12 2.91 12.91
C LYS A 122 5.12 1.39 12.81
N GLU A 123 4.01 0.73 13.12
CA GLU A 123 3.92 -0.72 13.01
C GLU A 123 4.11 -1.21 11.58
N GLY A 124 3.50 -0.53 10.61
CA GLY A 124 3.69 -0.84 9.19
C GLY A 124 5.15 -0.74 8.75
N TYR A 125 5.89 0.29 9.19
CA TYR A 125 7.33 0.39 8.89
C TYR A 125 8.14 -0.69 9.61
N ARG A 126 7.83 -1.01 10.88
CA ARG A 126 8.50 -2.10 11.61
C ARG A 126 8.32 -3.43 10.90
N GLU A 127 7.12 -3.76 10.47
CA GLU A 127 6.83 -4.98 9.70
C GLU A 127 7.60 -5.02 8.37
N VAL A 128 7.73 -3.89 7.68
CA VAL A 128 8.56 -3.79 6.48
C VAL A 128 10.03 -4.11 6.80
N LEU A 129 10.56 -3.58 7.90
CA LEU A 129 11.94 -3.78 8.34
C LEU A 129 12.20 -5.16 8.95
N ARG A 130 11.17 -5.83 9.49
CA ARG A 130 11.27 -7.23 9.91
C ARG A 130 11.54 -8.15 8.73
N ASN A 131 10.96 -7.84 7.56
CA ASN A 131 11.18 -8.59 6.32
C ASN A 131 12.48 -8.18 5.59
N ASP A 132 12.74 -6.87 5.49
CA ASP A 132 13.96 -6.32 4.91
C ASP A 132 14.58 -5.24 5.80
N PRO A 133 15.53 -5.61 6.69
CA PRO A 133 16.24 -4.66 7.55
C PRO A 133 17.08 -3.62 6.78
N GLY A 134 17.39 -3.90 5.51
CA GLY A 134 18.15 -3.04 4.61
C GLY A 134 17.32 -1.93 3.96
N GLN A 135 15.99 -1.95 4.10
CA GLN A 135 15.13 -0.95 3.46
C GLN A 135 15.28 0.44 4.09
N TRP A 136 16.14 1.26 3.50
CA TRP A 136 16.49 2.59 4.00
C TRP A 136 15.28 3.51 4.18
N ASP A 137 14.34 3.51 3.23
CA ASP A 137 13.20 4.43 3.25
C ASP A 137 12.26 4.17 4.45
N ALA A 138 11.97 2.90 4.78
CA ALA A 138 11.21 2.58 5.99
C ALA A 138 11.95 2.96 7.26
N ARG A 139 13.29 2.79 7.33
CA ARG A 139 14.08 3.21 8.50
C ARG A 139 13.96 4.71 8.72
N TYR A 140 14.14 5.48 7.65
CA TYR A 140 14.04 6.93 7.68
C TYR A 140 12.63 7.39 8.07
N ASN A 141 11.59 6.80 7.49
CA ASN A 141 10.21 7.17 7.78
C ASN A 141 9.76 6.74 9.18
N LEU A 142 10.26 5.61 9.70
CA LEU A 142 10.03 5.17 11.07
C LEU A 142 10.64 6.15 12.07
N GLU A 143 11.89 6.58 11.84
CA GLU A 143 12.54 7.59 12.68
C GLU A 143 11.74 8.90 12.69
N ARG A 144 11.28 9.35 11.51
CA ARG A 144 10.42 10.53 11.39
C ARG A 144 9.12 10.37 12.18
N ALA A 145 8.49 9.20 12.13
CA ALA A 145 7.29 8.90 12.90
C ALA A 145 7.56 8.89 14.41
N GLN A 146 8.68 8.33 14.86
CA GLN A 146 9.09 8.33 16.27
C GLN A 146 9.45 9.73 16.79
N ARG A 147 9.94 10.64 15.94
CA ARG A 147 10.12 12.05 16.33
C ARG A 147 8.78 12.78 16.50
N LEU A 148 7.74 12.39 15.76
CA LEU A 148 6.40 12.95 15.92
C LEU A 148 5.66 12.38 17.13
N LEU A 149 5.81 11.07 17.36
CA LEU A 149 5.22 10.35 18.48
C LEU A 149 6.24 9.33 19.01
N PRO A 150 7.06 9.74 20.00
CA PRO A 150 8.05 8.86 20.63
C PRO A 150 7.38 7.60 21.18
N ASP A 151 8.09 6.47 21.07
CA ASP A 151 7.62 5.24 21.69
C ASP A 151 7.67 5.39 23.23
N PRO A 152 6.69 4.84 23.96
CA PRO A 152 6.69 4.90 25.41
C PRO A 152 7.92 4.20 25.96
N ASP A 153 8.56 4.83 26.94
CA ASP A 153 9.68 4.21 27.65
C ASP A 153 9.13 3.13 28.59
N GLU A 154 9.35 1.86 28.24
CA GLU A 154 8.92 0.72 29.05
C GLU A 154 9.51 0.76 30.47
N SER A 155 10.65 1.44 30.67
CA SER A 155 11.24 1.62 32.00
C SER A 155 10.52 2.66 32.87
N LEU A 156 9.71 3.53 32.26
CA LEU A 156 8.86 4.51 32.94
C LEU A 156 7.41 4.04 33.09
N ALA A 157 7.05 2.88 32.52
CA ALA A 157 5.74 2.28 32.69
C ALA A 157 5.58 1.81 34.15
N ALA A 158 4.88 2.60 34.96
CA ALA A 158 4.49 2.17 36.30
C ALA A 158 3.74 0.83 36.18
N PRO A 159 4.09 -0.19 36.99
CA PRO A 159 3.42 -1.49 36.93
C PRO A 159 1.92 -1.29 37.05
N ALA A 160 1.17 -1.91 36.15
CA ALA A 160 -0.29 -1.81 36.12
C ALA A 160 -0.84 -2.21 37.50
N ASP A 161 -1.39 -1.26 38.25
CA ASP A 161 -2.10 -1.53 39.49
C ASP A 161 -3.39 -2.28 39.12
N GLY A 162 -3.34 -3.62 39.18
CA GLY A 162 -4.40 -4.55 38.77
C GLY A 162 -5.70 -4.46 39.58
N ARG A 163 -5.96 -3.35 40.25
CA ARG A 163 -7.10 -3.14 41.15
C ARG A 163 -8.32 -2.45 40.53
N ARG A 164 -8.25 -1.94 39.29
CA ARG A 164 -9.34 -1.09 38.73
C ARG A 164 -10.29 -1.78 37.75
N ASP A 165 -9.99 -2.98 37.26
CA ASP A 165 -10.81 -3.65 36.24
C ASP A 165 -11.80 -4.69 36.79
N ALA A 166 -11.69 -5.04 38.07
CA ALA A 166 -12.60 -6.00 38.72
C ALA A 166 -14.02 -5.42 38.95
N GLU A 167 -14.18 -4.10 39.01
CA GLU A 167 -15.46 -3.46 39.33
C GLU A 167 -16.43 -3.37 38.13
N ARG A 168 -15.97 -3.66 36.90
CA ARG A 168 -16.81 -3.58 35.68
C ARG A 168 -17.35 -4.93 35.19
N ALA A 169 -17.08 -6.03 35.88
CA ALA A 169 -17.70 -7.31 35.60
C ALA A 169 -19.10 -7.39 36.22
N VAL A 170 -20.07 -6.65 35.68
CA VAL A 170 -21.49 -6.86 35.97
C VAL A 170 -21.90 -8.19 35.34
N THR A 171 -21.86 -9.26 36.14
CA THR A 171 -22.40 -10.56 35.77
C THR A 171 -23.93 -10.48 35.79
N THR A 172 -24.56 -10.52 34.62
CA THR A 172 -26.00 -10.79 34.51
C THR A 172 -26.20 -12.31 34.54
N MET A 173 -26.08 -12.91 35.72
CA MET A 173 -26.48 -14.31 35.91
C MET A 173 -28.02 -14.33 36.05
N ARG A 174 -28.72 -14.55 34.94
CA ARG A 174 -30.17 -14.78 34.92
C ARG A 174 -30.44 -16.13 35.61
N GLY A 175 -31.21 -16.08 36.70
CA GLY A 175 -31.51 -17.22 37.56
C GLY A 175 -32.16 -18.39 36.81
N TYR A 176 -31.60 -19.58 37.02
CA TYR A 176 -32.18 -20.88 36.68
C TYR A 176 -32.90 -21.41 37.92
N SER A 177 -34.19 -21.69 37.82
CA SER A 177 -34.98 -22.34 38.88
C SER A 177 -35.50 -23.68 38.37
N PRO A 178 -34.95 -24.82 38.81
CA PRO A 178 -35.54 -26.12 38.55
C PRO A 178 -36.55 -26.43 39.66
N GLY A 179 -37.84 -26.24 39.37
CA GLY A 179 -38.90 -26.83 40.17
C GLY A 179 -38.99 -28.33 39.87
N LEU A 180 -38.83 -29.15 40.90
CA LEU A 180 -39.15 -30.58 40.94
C LEU A 180 -40.04 -30.81 42.18
N PRO A 181 -40.87 -31.87 42.25
CA PRO A 181 -41.39 -32.76 41.19
C PRO A 181 -42.86 -32.46 40.80
#